data_AF-A0A1I7ND37-F1
#
_entry.id   AF-A0A1I7ND37-F1
#
_cell.length_a   1.000
_cell.length_b   1.000
_cell.length_c   1.000
_cell.angle_alpha   90.00
_cell.angle_beta   90.00
_cell.angle_gamma   90.00
#
_symmetry.space_group_name_H-M   'P 1'
#
loop_
_entity.id
_entity.type
_entity.pdbx_description
1 polymer ?
#
loop_
_entity_poly.entity_id
_entity_poly.type
_entity_poly.pdbx_seq_one_letter_code
_entity_poly.pdbx_strand_id
1 'polypeptide(L)'
;MNLQTSIATGILDEVFKRALKPATHQEVQRAPQVAYEAAKELAPVLVNMTNNEPWYQSRMTWGAIAAILGGLSTMASLVAAGDWSMELWFAGLSSVGGGIGTVYGRWVAKKPLGQ
;
A
#
# COMPACT_ATOMS: atom_id res chain seq x y z
N MET A 1 43.10 -16.37 12.45
CA MET A 1 42.13 -15.33 12.89
C MET A 1 41.70 -14.56 11.64
N ASN A 2 40.43 -14.67 11.25
CA ASN A 2 39.94 -14.18 9.95
C ASN A 2 39.78 -12.65 9.94
N LEU A 3 40.35 -11.99 8.93
CA LEU A 3 40.30 -10.53 8.74
C LEU A 3 38.86 -9.97 8.69
N GLN A 4 37.90 -10.74 8.18
CA GLN A 4 36.49 -10.31 8.13
C GLN A 4 35.84 -10.20 9.51
N THR A 5 36.25 -11.03 10.47
CA THR A 5 35.71 -11.00 11.83
C THR A 5 36.18 -9.75 12.57
N SER A 6 37.43 -9.32 12.36
CA SER A 6 38.01 -8.12 12.96
C SER A 6 37.38 -6.81 12.48
N ILE A 7 36.99 -6.74 11.19
CA ILE A 7 36.34 -5.55 10.62
C ILE A 7 34.90 -5.43 11.14
N ALA A 8 34.16 -6.54 11.20
CA ALA A 8 32.80 -6.57 11.71
C ALA A 8 32.73 -6.15 13.19
N THR A 9 33.66 -6.64 14.03
CA THR A 9 33.72 -6.22 15.44
C THR A 9 34.11 -4.75 15.58
N GLY A 10 35.05 -4.25 14.77
CA GLY A 10 35.46 -2.85 14.80
C GLY A 10 34.35 -1.86 14.39
N ILE A 11 33.55 -2.21 13.38
CA ILE A 11 32.40 -1.39 12.95
C ILE A 11 31.31 -1.38 14.03
N LEU A 12 30.99 -2.53 14.62
CA LEU A 12 29.99 -2.62 15.68
C LEU A 12 30.41 -1.83 16.92
N ASP A 13 31.69 -1.89 17.29
CA ASP A 13 32.22 -1.19 18.46
C ASP A 13 32.24 0.35 18.26
N GLU A 14 32.51 0.82 17.04
CA GLU A 14 32.39 2.24 16.66
C GLU A 14 30.93 2.72 16.63
N VAL A 15 30.01 1.93 16.07
CA VAL A 15 28.58 2.25 16.07
C VAL A 15 28.04 2.32 17.50
N PHE A 16 28.44 1.37 18.35
CA PHE A 16 28.03 1.33 19.75
C PHE A 16 28.62 2.50 20.55
N LYS A 17 29.90 2.82 20.37
CA LYS A 17 30.54 3.99 20.98
C LYS A 17 29.91 5.31 20.53
N ARG A 18 29.49 5.42 19.27
CA ARG A 18 28.73 6.58 18.77
C ARG A 18 27.32 6.65 19.33
N ALA A 19 26.63 5.51 19.45
CA ALA A 19 25.29 5.46 20.02
C ALA A 19 25.26 5.81 21.53
N LEU A 20 26.35 5.50 22.24
CA LEU A 20 26.52 5.86 23.65
C LEU A 20 27.02 7.29 23.88
N LYS A 21 27.52 7.98 22.84
CA LYS A 21 27.89 9.39 23.00
C LYS A 21 26.63 10.21 23.22
N PRO A 22 26.56 11.02 24.29
CA PRO A 22 25.43 11.92 24.49
C PRO A 22 25.35 12.86 23.29
N ALA A 23 24.18 12.90 22.67
CA ALA A 23 23.93 13.74 21.51
C ALA A 23 24.39 15.17 21.80
N THR A 24 25.24 15.69 20.93
CA THR A 24 25.73 17.05 21.06
C THR A 24 24.56 18.02 20.95
N HIS A 25 24.69 19.21 21.55
CA HIS A 25 23.63 20.22 21.51
C HIS A 25 23.22 20.57 20.07
N GLN A 26 24.14 20.45 19.10
CA GLN A 26 23.88 20.64 17.67
C GLN A 26 23.08 19.47 17.05
N GLU A 27 23.31 18.22 17.45
CA GLU A 27 22.54 17.06 16.99
C GLU A 27 21.12 17.08 17.56
N VAL A 28 20.95 17.48 18.82
CA VAL A 28 19.63 17.68 19.44
C VAL A 28 18.86 18.81 18.74
N GLN A 29 19.54 19.89 18.35
CA GLN A 29 18.91 20.99 17.62
C GLN A 29 18.61 20.68 16.14
N ARG A 30 19.38 19.78 15.50
CA ARG A 30 19.14 19.33 14.12
C ARG A 30 18.16 18.17 14.00
N ALA A 31 17.92 17.41 15.08
CA ALA A 31 16.95 16.32 15.13
C ALA A 31 15.57 16.65 14.52
N PRO A 32 14.94 17.82 14.79
CA PRO A 32 13.67 18.17 14.15
C PRO A 32 13.81 18.40 12.63
N GLN A 33 14.93 18.94 12.15
CA GLN A 33 15.18 19.13 10.72
C GLN A 33 15.36 17.79 9.99
N VAL A 34 16.15 16.87 10.55
CA VAL A 34 16.37 15.54 9.98
C VAL A 34 15.07 14.71 10.00
N ALA A 35 14.30 14.82 11.09
CA ALA A 35 12.98 14.19 11.18
C ALA A 35 11.99 14.77 10.15
N TYR A 36 12.06 16.07 9.88
CA TYR A 36 11.21 16.72 8.87
C TYR A 36 11.58 16.30 7.44
N GLU A 37 12.87 16.22 7.11
CA GLU A 37 13.32 15.75 5.78
C GLU A 37 12.99 14.27 5.57
N ALA A 38 13.23 13.43 6.57
CA ALA A 38 12.83 12.02 6.53
C ALA A 38 11.30 11.87 6.43
N ALA A 39 10.52 12.67 7.17
CA ALA A 39 9.07 12.68 7.06
C ALA A 39 8.59 13.15 5.68
N LYS A 40 9.30 14.07 5.03
CA LYS A 40 8.97 14.56 3.69
C LYS A 40 9.22 13.51 2.60
N GLU A 41 10.29 12.74 2.71
CA GLU A 41 10.57 11.62 1.81
C GLU A 41 9.65 10.41 2.05
N LEU A 42 9.30 10.15 3.31
CA LEU A 42 8.42 9.05 3.70
C LEU A 42 6.93 9.39 3.59
N ALA A 43 6.55 10.68 3.52
CA ALA A 43 5.17 11.12 3.36
C ALA A 43 4.43 10.46 2.17
N PRO A 44 4.97 10.44 0.94
CA PRO A 44 4.30 9.74 -0.17
C PRO A 44 4.19 8.24 0.07
N VAL A 45 5.19 7.61 0.69
CA VAL A 45 5.16 6.18 1.04
C VAL A 45 4.07 5.92 2.08
N LEU A 46 3.96 6.79 3.10
CA LEU A 46 2.94 6.73 4.14
C LEU A 46 1.52 6.98 3.60
N VAL A 47 1.33 7.90 2.65
CA VAL A 47 0.04 8.17 2.00
C VAL A 47 -0.41 6.97 1.17
N ASN A 48 0.51 6.37 0.40
CA ASN A 48 0.23 5.16 -0.36
C ASN A 48 -0.04 3.95 0.56
N MET A 49 0.67 3.85 1.68
CA MET A 49 0.47 2.79 2.69
C MET A 49 -0.82 2.95 3.49
N THR A 50 -1.23 4.19 3.78
CA THR A 50 -2.48 4.48 4.52
C THR A 50 -3.70 4.54 3.62
N ASN A 51 -3.51 4.39 2.30
CA ASN A 51 -4.58 4.39 1.31
C ASN A 51 -5.45 5.67 1.36
N ASN A 52 -4.86 6.78 1.83
CA ASN A 52 -5.52 8.07 2.05
C ASN A 52 -5.52 8.95 0.79
N GLU A 53 -5.16 8.37 -0.36
CA GLU A 53 -5.24 9.04 -1.66
C GLU A 53 -6.69 9.37 -2.03
N PRO A 54 -6.94 10.52 -2.69
CA PRO A 54 -8.24 10.82 -3.25
C PRO A 54 -8.72 9.70 -4.18
N TRP A 55 -10.01 9.34 -4.08
CA TRP A 55 -10.58 8.17 -4.78
C TRP A 55 -10.37 8.20 -6.31
N TYR A 56 -10.21 9.38 -6.90
CA TYR A 56 -9.98 9.57 -8.35
C TYR A 56 -8.53 9.32 -8.78
N GLN A 57 -7.56 9.33 -7.86
CA GLN A 57 -6.15 8.98 -8.15
C GLN A 57 -5.85 7.50 -7.88
N SER A 58 -6.70 6.83 -7.11
CA SER A 58 -6.50 5.43 -6.73
C SER A 58 -6.68 4.48 -7.92
N ARG A 59 -5.60 3.75 -8.25
CA ARG A 59 -5.63 2.66 -9.26
C ARG A 59 -6.61 1.54 -8.89
N MET A 60 -6.79 1.30 -7.59
CA MET A 60 -7.74 0.32 -7.07
C MET A 60 -9.19 0.73 -7.37
N THR A 61 -9.52 2.01 -7.21
CA THR A 61 -10.87 2.53 -7.50
C THR A 61 -11.18 2.45 -8.99
N TRP A 62 -10.22 2.81 -9.86
CA TRP A 62 -10.39 2.64 -11.30
C TRP A 62 -10.53 1.19 -11.74
N GLY A 63 -9.73 0.27 -11.16
CA GLY A 63 -9.88 -1.16 -11.40
C GLY A 63 -11.26 -1.69 -10.99
N ALA A 64 -11.76 -1.24 -9.84
CA ALA A 64 -13.09 -1.60 -9.37
C ALA A 64 -14.22 -1.05 -10.27
N ILE A 65 -14.11 0.20 -10.71
CA ILE A 65 -15.06 0.80 -11.66
C ILE A 65 -15.05 0.01 -12.98
N ALA A 66 -13.87 -0.30 -13.51
CA ALA A 66 -13.74 -1.10 -14.73
C ALA A 66 -14.34 -2.50 -14.59
N ALA A 67 -14.16 -3.16 -13.44
CA ALA A 67 -14.76 -4.48 -13.17
C ALA A 67 -16.29 -4.43 -13.11
N ILE A 68 -16.86 -3.37 -12.50
CA ILE A 68 -18.31 -3.15 -12.46
C ILE A 68 -18.84 -2.89 -13.87
N LEU A 69 -18.24 -1.96 -14.60
CA LEU A 69 -18.67 -1.62 -15.97
C LEU A 69 -18.52 -2.80 -16.92
N GLY A 70 -17.43 -3.56 -16.81
CA GLY A 70 -17.20 -4.78 -17.57
C GLY A 70 -18.26 -5.84 -17.29
N GLY A 71 -18.54 -6.11 -16.01
CA GLY A 71 -19.57 -7.08 -15.63
C GLY A 71 -20.97 -6.69 -16.10
N LEU A 72 -21.33 -5.40 -15.98
CA LEU A 72 -22.59 -4.86 -16.50
C LEU A 72 -22.68 -4.93 -18.03
N SER A 73 -21.58 -4.63 -18.73
CA SER A 73 -21.50 -4.76 -20.19
C SER A 73 -21.68 -6.20 -20.65
N THR A 74 -21.08 -7.16 -19.96
CA THR A 74 -21.29 -8.59 -20.21
C THR A 74 -22.75 -8.96 -20.02
N MET A 75 -23.39 -8.56 -18.91
CA MET A 75 -24.81 -8.84 -18.66
C MET A 75 -25.72 -8.20 -19.72
N ALA A 76 -25.45 -6.95 -20.11
CA ALA A 76 -26.20 -6.28 -21.19
C ALA A 76 -26.07 -7.02 -22.53
N SER A 77 -24.88 -7.55 -22.82
CA SER A 77 -24.63 -8.33 -24.03
C SER A 77 -25.38 -9.67 -24.01
N LEU A 78 -25.44 -10.34 -22.86
CA LEU A 78 -26.20 -11.58 -22.69
C LEU A 78 -27.71 -11.35 -22.88
N VAL A 79 -28.25 -10.26 -22.32
CA VAL A 79 -29.66 -9.88 -22.54
C VAL A 79 -29.93 -9.62 -24.02
N ALA A 80 -29.05 -8.88 -24.71
CA ALA A 80 -29.19 -8.61 -26.14
C ALA A 80 -29.08 -9.88 -27.00
N ALA A 81 -28.27 -10.85 -26.57
CA ALA A 81 -28.13 -12.15 -27.22
C ALA A 81 -29.27 -13.14 -26.86
N GLY A 82 -30.12 -12.82 -25.88
CA GLY A 82 -31.14 -13.73 -25.36
C GLY A 82 -30.56 -14.94 -24.63
N ASP A 83 -29.32 -14.85 -24.15
CA ASP A 83 -28.61 -15.94 -23.48
C ASP A 83 -28.83 -15.87 -21.96
N TRP A 84 -29.39 -16.94 -21.40
CA TRP A 84 -29.69 -17.10 -19.98
C TRP A 84 -28.81 -18.15 -19.29
N SER A 85 -27.67 -18.50 -19.90
CA SER A 85 -26.69 -19.41 -19.33
C SER A 85 -26.21 -18.91 -17.97
N MET A 86 -26.50 -19.69 -16.93
CA MET A 86 -26.20 -19.34 -15.55
C MET A 86 -24.70 -19.08 -15.33
N GLU A 87 -23.83 -19.77 -16.07
CA GLU A 87 -22.37 -19.61 -15.98
C GLU A 87 -21.90 -18.22 -16.45
N LEU A 88 -22.44 -17.73 -17.58
CA LEU A 88 -22.10 -16.42 -18.13
C LEU A 88 -22.68 -15.28 -17.29
N TRP A 89 -23.90 -15.47 -16.76
CA TRP A 89 -24.50 -14.55 -15.81
C TRP A 89 -23.73 -14.48 -14.49
N PHE A 90 -23.24 -15.62 -14.00
CA PHE A 90 -22.40 -15.67 -12.81
C PHE A 90 -21.04 -15.00 -13.04
N ALA A 91 -20.46 -15.11 -14.24
CA ALA A 91 -19.26 -14.36 -14.61
C ALA A 91 -19.47 -12.84 -14.57
N GLY A 92 -20.59 -12.36 -15.12
CA GLY A 92 -20.96 -10.94 -15.04
C GLY A 92 -21.18 -10.47 -13.59
N LEU A 93 -21.97 -11.22 -12.83
CA LEU A 93 -22.28 -10.91 -11.43
C LEU A 93 -21.04 -10.97 -10.51
N SER A 94 -20.14 -11.93 -10.73
CA SER A 94 -18.90 -12.03 -9.94
C SER A 94 -17.93 -10.90 -10.25
N SER A 95 -17.87 -10.42 -11.49
CA SER A 95 -17.08 -9.22 -11.86
C SER A 95 -17.63 -7.96 -11.16
N VAL A 96 -18.95 -7.76 -11.19
CA VAL A 96 -19.60 -6.65 -10.47
C VAL A 96 -19.40 -6.78 -8.96
N GLY A 97 -19.63 -7.97 -8.40
CA GLY A 97 -19.45 -8.26 -6.99
C GLY A 97 -18.01 -8.06 -6.52
N GLY A 98 -17.03 -8.44 -7.34
CA GLY A 98 -15.60 -8.22 -7.08
C GLY A 98 -15.24 -6.73 -7.10
N GLY A 99 -15.77 -5.95 -8.04
CA GLY A 99 -15.58 -4.50 -8.08
C GLY A 99 -16.21 -3.80 -6.87
N ILE A 100 -17.46 -4.14 -6.52
CA ILE A 100 -18.13 -3.61 -5.33
C ILE A 100 -17.36 -4.01 -4.06
N GLY A 101 -16.97 -5.28 -3.94
CA GLY A 101 -16.18 -5.80 -2.82
C GLY A 101 -14.83 -5.12 -2.68
N THR A 102 -14.21 -4.70 -3.78
CA THR A 102 -12.95 -3.94 -3.79
C THR A 102 -13.16 -2.53 -3.22
N VAL A 103 -14.19 -1.80 -3.68
CA VAL A 103 -14.52 -0.47 -3.13
C VAL A 103 -14.95 -0.57 -1.66
N TYR A 104 -15.77 -1.57 -1.32
CA TYR A 104 -16.21 -1.82 0.04
C TYR A 104 -15.04 -2.18 0.95
N GLY A 105 -14.14 -3.04 0.50
CA GLY A 105 -12.91 -3.40 1.20
C GLY A 105 -12.05 -2.16 1.48
N ARG A 106 -11.93 -1.24 0.52
CA ARG A 106 -11.23 0.04 0.73
C ARG A 106 -11.84 0.87 1.87
N TRP A 107 -13.16 0.89 1.99
CA TRP A 107 -13.86 1.79 2.92
C TRP A 107 -14.12 1.17 4.29
N VAL A 108 -14.25 -0.16 4.35
CA VAL A 108 -14.65 -0.89 5.56
C VAL A 108 -13.49 -1.70 6.17
N ALA A 109 -12.53 -2.17 5.38
CA ALA A 109 -11.35 -2.85 5.93
C ALA A 109 -10.38 -1.82 6.55
N LYS A 110 -10.67 -1.42 7.79
CA LYS A 110 -9.80 -0.57 8.63
C LYS A 110 -8.65 -1.36 9.28
N LYS A 111 -8.54 -2.67 9.02
CA LYS A 111 -7.51 -3.55 9.58
C LYS A 111 -6.69 -4.20 8.46
N PRO A 112 -5.35 -4.16 8.53
CA PRO A 112 -4.52 -4.92 7.61
C PRO A 112 -4.82 -6.41 7.77
N LEU A 113 -5.02 -7.11 6.66
CA LEU A 113 -5.13 -8.57 6.67
C LEU A 113 -3.75 -9.13 7.06
N GLY A 114 -3.66 -9.75 8.24
CA GLY A 114 -2.44 -10.44 8.71
C GLY A 114 -1.76 -9.89 9.97
N GLN A 115 -2.45 -9.08 10.80
CA GLN A 115 -2.00 -8.71 12.15
C GLN A 115 -3.10 -8.92 13.18
#